data_AF-A0A1Y3NH32-F1
#
_entry.id   AF-A0A1Y3NH32-F1
#
_cell.length_a   1.000
_cell.length_b   1.000
_cell.length_c   1.000
_cell.angle_alpha   90.00
_cell.angle_beta   90.00
_cell.angle_gamma   90.00
#
_symmetry.space_group_name_H-M   'P 1'
#
loop_
_entity.id
_entity.type
_entity.pdbx_description
1 polymer ?
#
loop_
_entity_poly.entity_id
_entity_poly.type
_entity_poly.pdbx_seq_one_letter_code
_entity_poly.pdbx_strand_id
1 'polypeptide(L)'
;MVILGGARGEAGPALEYNCSDDSDINTAIDRKLRQFLPTHFGDMVKSPTKIMMTWAGVMGMSNDVLNLPWVGPIPGSRWEGQYISAGYHGHGMPRAFHCAKAVAQMVLGSKPDVPGWMDEMLPSKKSGPTMKDWARKEDLYKIMRIEDGLAEMERRKEEEEDSEAFVEPEVKSKL
;
A
#
# COMPACT_ATOMS: atom_id res chain seq x y z
N MET A 1 -19.60 7.77 -17.93
CA MET A 1 -18.93 8.50 -16.83
C MET A 1 -17.63 7.77 -16.54
N VAL A 2 -16.51 8.49 -16.46
CA VAL A 2 -15.18 7.91 -16.18
C VAL A 2 -14.68 8.52 -14.88
N ILE A 3 -14.13 7.69 -13.99
CA ILE A 3 -13.48 8.13 -12.76
C ILE A 3 -12.00 7.77 -12.89
N LEU A 4 -11.15 8.73 -12.55
CA LEU A 4 -9.70 8.57 -12.56
C LEU A 4 -9.18 8.88 -11.16
N GLY A 5 -8.15 8.14 -10.76
CA GLY A 5 -7.43 8.36 -9.50
C GLY A 5 -6.00 7.87 -9.63
N GLY A 6 -5.24 7.97 -8.55
CA GLY A 6 -3.81 7.64 -8.55
C GLY A 6 -2.94 8.86 -8.82
N ALA A 7 -1.91 8.70 -9.65
CA ALA A 7 -0.88 9.73 -9.90
C ALA A 7 -0.19 10.26 -8.63
N ARG A 8 -0.17 9.49 -7.53
CA ARG A 8 0.47 9.87 -6.26
C ARG A 8 1.97 10.19 -6.42
N GLY A 9 2.64 9.59 -7.41
CA GLY A 9 4.03 9.93 -7.74
C GLY A 9 4.24 11.39 -8.15
N GLU A 10 3.19 12.10 -8.54
CA GLU A 10 3.23 13.52 -8.89
C GLU A 10 3.13 14.44 -7.67
N ALA A 11 2.82 13.91 -6.48
CA ALA A 11 2.64 14.70 -5.26
C ALA A 11 3.96 15.27 -4.69
N GLY A 12 5.10 14.92 -5.30
CA GLY A 12 6.43 15.29 -4.84
C GLY A 12 7.05 14.23 -3.91
N PRO A 13 8.23 14.52 -3.34
CA PRO A 13 9.08 13.50 -2.67
C PRO A 13 8.42 12.87 -1.43
N ALA A 14 7.49 13.59 -0.78
CA ALA A 14 6.79 13.07 0.39
C ALA A 14 5.57 12.19 0.06
N LEU A 15 5.14 12.14 -1.21
CA LEU A 15 3.99 11.35 -1.68
C LEU A 15 2.68 11.60 -0.89
N GLU A 16 2.54 12.78 -0.26
CA GLU A 16 1.46 13.11 0.69
C GLU A 16 1.34 12.16 1.90
N TYR A 17 2.44 11.53 2.28
CA TYR A 17 2.47 10.67 3.45
C TYR A 17 2.26 11.48 4.74
N ASN A 18 1.55 10.89 5.70
CA ASN A 18 1.21 11.52 6.99
C ASN A 18 0.40 12.83 6.87
N CYS A 19 -0.31 13.01 5.75
CA CYS A 19 -1.32 14.06 5.60
C CYS A 19 -2.71 13.49 5.91
N SER A 20 -3.43 14.16 6.82
CA SER A 20 -4.83 13.83 7.15
C SER A 20 -5.80 14.94 6.77
N ASP A 21 -5.28 16.04 6.21
CA ASP A 21 -6.08 17.14 5.70
C ASP A 21 -6.33 16.91 4.20
N ASP A 22 -7.58 16.61 3.84
CA ASP A 22 -8.05 16.46 2.47
C ASP A 22 -8.92 17.63 2.02
N SER A 23 -8.84 18.77 2.71
CA SER A 23 -9.59 19.99 2.36
C SER A 23 -9.11 20.61 1.04
N ASP A 24 -7.86 20.36 0.65
CA ASP A 24 -7.21 20.93 -0.52
C ASP A 24 -6.82 19.87 -1.56
N ILE A 25 -6.78 20.29 -2.83
CA ILE A 25 -6.38 19.46 -3.96
C ILE A 25 -4.92 19.73 -4.32
N ASN A 26 -4.13 18.67 -4.47
CA ASN A 26 -2.79 18.78 -5.04
C ASN A 26 -2.85 19.10 -6.54
N THR A 27 -2.36 20.28 -6.90
CA THR A 27 -2.39 20.80 -8.27
C THR A 27 -1.53 20.00 -9.25
N ALA A 28 -0.45 19.35 -8.80
CA ALA A 28 0.38 18.51 -9.65
C ALA A 28 -0.35 17.21 -10.02
N ILE A 29 -1.00 16.57 -9.05
CA ILE A 29 -1.83 15.38 -9.26
C ILE A 29 -3.03 15.71 -10.15
N ASP A 30 -3.79 16.76 -9.84
CA ASP A 30 -4.96 17.17 -10.62
C ASP A 30 -4.59 17.48 -12.08
N ARG A 31 -3.48 18.19 -12.31
CA ARG A 31 -2.95 18.43 -13.67
C ARG A 31 -2.66 17.12 -14.41
N LYS A 32 -2.01 16.15 -13.76
CA LYS A 32 -1.70 14.85 -14.37
C LYS A 32 -2.97 14.08 -14.74
N LEU A 33 -3.95 14.04 -13.84
CA LEU A 33 -5.22 13.34 -14.06
C LEU A 33 -6.03 13.97 -15.20
N ARG A 34 -6.05 15.30 -15.31
CA ARG A 34 -6.72 16.01 -16.42
C ARG A 34 -6.09 15.71 -17.78
N GLN A 35 -4.78 15.52 -17.83
CA GLN A 35 -4.04 15.19 -19.05
C GLN A 35 -4.16 13.71 -19.43
N PHE A 36 -4.51 12.82 -18.50
CA PHE A 36 -4.51 11.38 -18.73
C PHE A 36 -5.37 10.96 -19.93
N LEU A 37 -6.63 11.40 -20.00
CA LEU A 37 -7.53 10.99 -21.08
C LEU A 37 -7.11 11.52 -22.46
N PRO A 38 -6.86 12.84 -22.66
CA PRO A 38 -6.38 13.35 -23.94
C PRO A 38 -5.08 12.67 -24.40
N THR A 39 -4.13 12.45 -23.49
CA THR A 39 -2.83 11.86 -23.83
C THR A 39 -2.95 10.40 -24.29
N HIS A 40 -3.82 9.60 -23.67
CA HIS A 40 -3.89 8.16 -23.98
C HIS A 40 -4.97 7.80 -25.00
N PHE A 41 -5.99 8.63 -25.15
CA PHE A 41 -7.15 8.31 -25.99
C PHE A 41 -7.38 9.32 -27.13
N GLY A 42 -6.61 10.42 -27.18
CA GLY A 42 -6.60 11.36 -28.30
C GLY A 42 -8.01 11.79 -28.74
N ASP A 43 -8.29 11.60 -30.03
CA ASP A 43 -9.54 12.00 -30.68
C ASP A 43 -10.78 11.22 -30.20
N MET A 44 -10.61 10.09 -29.49
CA MET A 44 -11.72 9.38 -28.86
C MET A 44 -12.35 10.18 -27.71
N VAL A 45 -11.65 11.19 -27.20
CA VAL A 45 -12.10 12.04 -26.10
C VAL A 45 -12.35 13.45 -26.62
N LYS A 46 -13.53 14.00 -26.33
CA LYS A 46 -13.85 15.38 -26.69
C LYS A 46 -12.88 16.34 -26.01
N SER A 47 -12.28 17.24 -26.78
CA SER A 47 -11.41 18.30 -26.29
C SER A 47 -12.16 19.65 -26.27
N PRO A 48 -12.13 20.41 -25.16
CA PRO A 48 -11.51 20.06 -23.88
C PRO A 48 -12.34 19.00 -23.13
N THR A 49 -11.66 18.09 -22.42
CA THR A 49 -12.33 17.09 -21.59
C THR A 49 -13.09 17.79 -20.48
N LYS A 50 -14.42 17.67 -20.49
CA LYS A 50 -15.27 18.24 -19.42
C LYS A 50 -15.04 17.49 -18.11
N ILE A 51 -14.50 18.17 -17.11
CA ILE A 51 -14.36 17.67 -15.74
C ILE A 51 -15.60 18.04 -14.94
N MET A 52 -16.27 17.04 -14.36
CA MET A 52 -17.45 17.28 -13.53
C MET A 52 -17.09 17.64 -12.09
N MET A 53 -16.07 16.99 -11.54
CA MET A 53 -15.65 17.15 -10.15
C MET A 53 -14.20 16.66 -9.99
N THR A 54 -13.48 17.29 -9.08
CA THR A 54 -12.22 16.80 -8.50
C THR A 54 -12.39 16.79 -6.99
N TRP A 55 -11.86 15.79 -6.30
CA TRP A 55 -11.82 15.72 -4.85
C TRP A 55 -10.51 15.09 -4.39
N ALA A 56 -10.12 15.38 -3.15
CA ALA A 56 -9.05 14.69 -2.44
C ALA A 56 -9.65 13.69 -1.44
N GLY A 57 -8.83 12.78 -0.92
CA GLY A 57 -9.27 11.86 0.11
C GLY A 57 -8.11 11.21 0.84
N VAL A 58 -8.30 10.94 2.13
CA VAL A 58 -7.29 10.30 2.98
C VAL A 58 -7.34 8.78 2.87
N MET A 59 -6.17 8.15 2.75
CA MET A 59 -6.02 6.70 2.73
C MET A 59 -5.30 6.19 3.98
N GLY A 60 -5.96 5.29 4.72
CA GLY A 60 -5.32 4.51 5.77
C GLY A 60 -4.63 3.27 5.19
N MET A 61 -3.36 3.07 5.54
CA MET A 61 -2.60 1.87 5.24
C MET A 61 -2.32 1.11 6.53
N SER A 62 -2.42 -0.22 6.49
CA SER A 62 -1.86 -1.06 7.55
C SER A 62 -0.39 -1.37 7.23
N ASN A 63 0.37 -1.78 8.23
CA ASN A 63 1.77 -2.22 8.03
C ASN A 63 1.87 -3.74 7.76
N ASP A 64 0.78 -4.35 7.28
CA ASP A 64 0.76 -5.75 6.91
C ASP A 64 1.52 -5.98 5.59
N VAL A 65 2.38 -7.00 5.56
CA VAL A 65 3.21 -7.33 4.38
C VAL A 65 2.36 -7.65 3.15
N LEU A 66 1.15 -8.18 3.35
CA LEU A 66 0.21 -8.51 2.27
C LEU A 66 -0.75 -7.36 1.94
N ASN A 67 -0.54 -6.17 2.52
CA ASN A 67 -1.43 -5.01 2.38
C ASN A 67 -2.90 -5.35 2.69
N LEU A 68 -3.12 -6.15 3.74
CA LEU A 68 -4.47 -6.49 4.20
C LEU A 68 -4.96 -5.51 5.27
N PRO A 69 -6.27 -5.25 5.34
CA PRO A 69 -6.85 -4.48 6.42
C PRO A 69 -6.67 -5.18 7.76
N TRP A 70 -6.58 -4.38 8.82
CA TRP A 70 -6.64 -4.88 10.19
C TRP A 70 -8.10 -4.91 10.64
N VAL A 71 -8.62 -6.12 10.85
CA VAL A 71 -10.03 -6.35 11.19
C VAL A 71 -10.15 -7.23 12.43
N GLY A 72 -10.77 -6.73 13.50
CA GLY A 72 -11.19 -7.46 14.71
C GLY A 72 -10.66 -6.84 16.02
N PRO A 73 -10.50 -7.59 17.14
CA PRO A 73 -10.27 -7.00 18.45
C PRO A 73 -8.87 -6.41 18.55
N ILE A 74 -8.77 -5.28 19.25
CA ILE A 74 -7.50 -4.60 19.51
C ILE A 74 -6.77 -5.34 20.65
N PRO A 75 -5.52 -5.77 20.46
CA PRO A 75 -4.81 -6.54 21.46
C PRO A 75 -4.44 -5.71 22.70
N GLY A 76 -4.48 -6.36 23.86
CA GLY A 76 -4.05 -5.79 25.14
C GLY A 76 -5.21 -5.42 26.05
N SER A 77 -5.05 -5.65 27.35
CA SER A 77 -6.10 -5.51 28.37
C SER A 77 -6.73 -4.12 28.44
N ARG A 78 -5.99 -3.06 28.07
CA ARG A 78 -6.51 -1.68 27.99
C ARG A 78 -7.58 -1.52 26.91
N TRP A 79 -7.53 -2.32 25.87
CA TRP A 79 -8.38 -2.20 24.69
C TRP A 79 -9.43 -3.32 24.61
N GLU A 80 -9.65 -4.01 25.74
CA GLU A 80 -10.66 -5.06 25.86
C GLU A 80 -12.04 -4.55 25.41
N GLY A 81 -12.74 -5.35 24.61
CA GLY A 81 -14.01 -4.98 24.00
C GLY A 81 -13.94 -3.95 22.85
N GLN A 82 -12.75 -3.50 22.45
CA GLN A 82 -12.57 -2.62 21.29
C GLN A 82 -12.16 -3.40 20.05
N TYR A 83 -12.70 -2.99 18.91
CA TYR A 83 -12.47 -3.63 17.62
C TYR A 83 -12.08 -2.59 16.58
N ILE A 84 -11.27 -3.00 15.61
CA ILE A 84 -10.80 -2.17 14.51
C ILE A 84 -11.23 -2.76 13.16
N SER A 85 -11.51 -1.89 12.20
CA SER A 85 -11.63 -2.24 10.78
C SER A 85 -11.04 -1.10 9.97
N ALA A 86 -9.74 -1.18 9.69
CA ALA A 86 -8.99 -0.07 9.12
C ALA A 86 -7.79 -0.53 8.27
N GLY A 87 -7.16 0.43 7.59
CA GLY A 87 -5.93 0.18 6.84
C GLY A 87 -6.17 -0.60 5.55
N TYR A 88 -7.09 -0.16 4.69
CA TYR A 88 -7.51 -0.90 3.50
C TYR A 88 -6.63 -0.72 2.25
N HIS A 89 -5.56 0.09 2.31
CA HIS A 89 -4.60 0.32 1.21
C HIS A 89 -5.23 0.70 -0.13
N GLY A 90 -6.35 1.44 -0.11
CA GLY A 90 -7.05 1.87 -1.32
C GLY A 90 -7.99 0.82 -1.92
N HIS A 91 -8.07 -0.38 -1.32
CA HIS A 91 -9.03 -1.42 -1.68
C HIS A 91 -10.20 -1.52 -0.69
N GLY A 92 -10.55 -0.38 -0.06
CA GLY A 92 -11.58 -0.32 0.99
C GLY A 92 -12.98 -0.60 0.45
N MET A 93 -13.36 -0.01 -0.68
CA MET A 93 -14.72 -0.15 -1.24
C MET A 93 -15.19 -1.61 -1.37
N PRO A 94 -14.41 -2.54 -1.97
CA PRO A 94 -14.85 -3.94 -2.07
C PRO A 94 -14.76 -4.73 -0.75
N ARG A 95 -14.02 -4.25 0.26
CA ARG A 95 -13.71 -5.02 1.48
C ARG A 95 -14.50 -4.55 2.71
N ALA A 96 -14.77 -3.25 2.80
CA ALA A 96 -15.31 -2.60 4.00
C ALA A 96 -16.59 -3.26 4.52
N PHE A 97 -17.51 -3.64 3.62
CA PHE A 97 -18.78 -4.24 4.03
C PHE A 97 -18.59 -5.58 4.76
N HIS A 98 -17.81 -6.50 4.20
CA HIS A 98 -17.55 -7.78 4.83
C HIS A 98 -16.66 -7.66 6.07
N CYS A 99 -15.69 -6.74 6.07
CA CYS A 99 -14.88 -6.46 7.25
C CYS A 99 -15.74 -5.91 8.41
N ALA A 100 -16.69 -5.02 8.10
CA ALA A 100 -17.65 -4.51 9.09
C ALA A 100 -18.59 -5.61 9.60
N LYS A 101 -19.12 -6.47 8.71
CA LYS A 101 -19.90 -7.65 9.10
C LYS A 101 -19.11 -8.56 10.04
N ALA A 102 -17.85 -8.84 9.72
CA ALA A 102 -16.98 -9.66 10.55
C ALA A 102 -16.81 -9.07 11.95
N VAL A 103 -16.51 -7.77 12.05
CA VAL A 103 -16.40 -7.09 13.34
C VAL A 103 -17.71 -7.14 14.12
N ALA A 104 -18.84 -6.85 13.48
CA ALA A 104 -20.15 -6.91 14.14
C ALA A 104 -20.44 -8.30 14.71
N GLN A 105 -20.09 -9.37 13.99
CA GLN A 105 -20.23 -10.74 14.48
C GLN A 105 -19.32 -11.03 15.67
N MET A 106 -18.06 -10.57 15.63
CA MET A 106 -17.14 -10.73 16.78
C MET A 106 -17.63 -9.99 18.01
N VAL A 107 -18.19 -8.78 17.86
CA VAL A 107 -18.78 -7.99 18.95
C VAL A 107 -19.95 -8.74 19.59
N LEU A 108 -20.74 -9.47 18.79
CA LEU A 108 -21.84 -10.32 19.27
C LEU A 108 -21.37 -11.68 19.82
N GLY A 109 -20.06 -11.92 19.92
CA GLY A 109 -19.50 -13.21 20.37
C GLY A 109 -19.66 -14.34 19.35
N SER A 110 -19.99 -14.03 18.10
CA SER A 110 -20.15 -14.99 17.02
C SER A 110 -18.88 -15.13 16.19
N LYS A 111 -18.67 -16.31 15.60
CA LYS A 111 -17.59 -16.50 14.62
C LYS A 111 -17.92 -15.68 13.35
N PRO A 112 -16.96 -14.92 12.79
CA PRO A 112 -17.14 -14.23 11.52
C PRO A 112 -17.52 -15.20 10.40
N ASP A 113 -18.53 -14.82 9.62
CA ASP A 113 -18.98 -15.48 8.40
C ASP A 113 -18.60 -14.58 7.21
N VAL A 114 -17.37 -14.79 6.75
CA VAL A 114 -16.78 -14.12 5.59
C VAL A 114 -16.40 -15.16 4.54
N PRO A 115 -16.33 -14.77 3.25
CA PRO A 115 -15.79 -15.64 2.21
C PRO A 115 -14.39 -16.13 2.57
N GLY A 116 -14.04 -17.37 2.24
CA GLY A 116 -12.77 -17.98 2.66
C GLY A 116 -11.50 -17.23 2.22
N TRP A 117 -11.56 -16.47 1.12
CA TRP A 117 -10.45 -15.59 0.70
C TRP A 117 -10.23 -14.38 1.63
N MET A 118 -11.18 -14.08 2.53
CA MET A 118 -11.07 -13.03 3.55
C MET A 118 -10.61 -13.56 4.92
N ASP A 119 -10.45 -14.87 5.09
CA ASP A 119 -9.98 -15.46 6.35
C ASP A 119 -8.62 -14.90 6.80
N GLU A 120 -7.77 -14.53 5.85
CA GLU A 120 -6.44 -13.96 6.11
C GLU A 120 -6.48 -12.53 6.68
N MET A 121 -7.63 -11.85 6.56
CA MET A 121 -7.84 -10.49 7.08
C MET A 121 -8.31 -10.48 8.54
N LEU A 122 -8.66 -11.66 9.08
CA LEU A 122 -9.17 -11.80 10.44
C LEU A 122 -8.01 -11.93 11.46
N PRO A 123 -8.22 -11.48 12.71
CA PRO A 123 -7.17 -11.40 13.73
C PRO A 123 -6.62 -12.77 14.12
N SER A 124 -7.42 -13.81 13.98
CA SER A 124 -7.13 -15.12 14.57
C SER A 124 -6.01 -15.88 13.87
N LYS A 125 -5.53 -15.40 12.70
CA LYS A 125 -4.48 -16.09 11.92
C LYS A 125 -3.18 -15.29 11.81
N LYS A 126 -3.12 -14.04 12.28
CA LYS A 126 -1.90 -13.23 12.24
C LYS A 126 -1.48 -12.82 13.65
N SER A 127 -0.51 -13.57 14.19
CA SER A 127 0.52 -13.01 15.05
C SER A 127 1.38 -12.07 14.20
N GLY A 128 0.79 -10.96 13.74
CA GLY A 128 1.58 -9.84 13.25
C GLY A 128 2.40 -9.27 14.42
N PRO A 129 3.44 -8.47 14.14
CA PRO A 129 4.22 -7.83 15.17
C PRO A 129 3.27 -7.17 16.19
N THR A 130 3.51 -7.36 17.48
CA THR A 130 2.71 -6.74 18.55
C THR A 130 3.06 -5.26 18.66
N MET A 131 2.24 -4.41 19.27
CA MET A 131 2.56 -2.97 19.46
C MET A 131 3.96 -2.70 20.08
N LYS A 132 4.58 -3.71 20.74
CA LYS A 132 5.98 -3.69 21.19
C LYS A 132 7.00 -3.76 20.04
N ASP A 133 6.70 -4.52 19.00
CA ASP A 133 7.45 -4.53 17.73
C ASP A 133 7.24 -3.24 16.92
N TRP A 134 6.18 -2.48 17.20
CA TRP A 134 5.81 -1.22 16.52
C TRP A 134 6.48 0.01 17.16
N ALA A 135 7.00 -0.12 18.39
CA ALA A 135 7.57 0.98 19.16
C ALA A 135 9.00 1.36 18.74
N ARG A 136 9.65 0.59 17.87
CA ARG A 136 10.95 0.97 17.29
C ARG A 136 10.73 1.94 16.13
N LYS A 137 10.78 3.23 16.48
CA LYS A 137 10.66 4.41 15.60
C LYS A 137 11.54 4.37 14.33
N GLU A 138 12.56 3.52 14.29
CA GLU A 138 13.57 3.43 13.22
C GLU A 138 13.21 2.44 12.10
N ASP A 139 12.35 1.45 12.35
CA ASP A 139 12.04 0.40 11.37
C ASP A 139 10.98 0.87 10.34
N LEU A 140 10.14 1.84 10.71
CA LEU A 140 9.13 2.45 9.83
C LEU A 140 9.75 3.18 8.62
N TYR A 141 10.90 3.84 8.81
CA TYR A 141 11.60 4.54 7.72
C TYR A 141 12.36 3.59 6.78
N LYS A 142 12.72 2.39 7.24
CA LYS A 142 13.46 1.40 6.45
C LYS A 142 12.53 0.58 5.54
N ILE A 143 11.34 0.22 6.03
CA ILE A 143 10.35 -0.53 5.24
C ILE A 143 9.79 0.32 4.08
N MET A 144 9.76 1.65 4.24
CA MET A 144 9.26 2.58 3.23
C MET A 144 10.25 2.87 2.08
N ARG A 145 11.53 2.52 2.20
CA ARG A 145 12.55 2.72 1.16
C ARG A 145 12.77 1.44 0.34
N ILE A 146 11.70 0.97 -0.32
CA ILE A 146 11.81 -0.10 -1.33
C ILE A 146 12.69 0.36 -2.51
N GLU A 147 12.81 1.66 -2.75
CA GLU A 147 13.67 2.23 -3.81
C GLU A 147 15.17 2.14 -3.49
N ASP A 148 15.59 2.30 -2.23
CA ASP A 148 17.00 2.15 -1.84
C ASP A 148 17.44 0.68 -1.89
N GLY A 149 16.54 -0.24 -1.53
CA GLY A 149 16.81 -1.68 -1.56
C GLY A 149 16.94 -2.24 -2.99
N LEU A 150 16.19 -1.70 -3.95
CA LEU A 150 16.34 -2.05 -5.36
C LEU A 150 17.67 -1.53 -5.92
N ALA A 151 18.01 -0.27 -5.65
CA ALA A 151 19.25 0.34 -6.11
C ALA A 151 20.50 -0.33 -5.50
N GLU A 152 20.41 -0.84 -4.28
CA GLU A 152 21.50 -1.58 -3.62
C GLU A 152 21.61 -3.04 -4.10
N MET A 153 20.50 -3.66 -4.49
CA MET A 153 20.51 -4.96 -5.18
C MET A 153 21.03 -4.85 -6.63
N GLU A 154 20.72 -3.76 -7.34
CA GLU A 154 21.25 -3.48 -8.68
C GLU A 154 22.76 -3.21 -8.64
N ARG A 155 23.24 -2.38 -7.69
CA ARG A 155 24.68 -2.18 -7.48
C ARG A 155 25.43 -3.46 -7.11
N ARG A 156 24.83 -4.33 -6.28
CA ARG A 156 25.43 -5.63 -5.96
C ARG A 156 25.49 -6.59 -7.14
N LYS A 157 24.52 -6.52 -8.07
CA LYS A 157 24.55 -7.31 -9.31
C LYS A 157 25.63 -6.82 -10.27
N GLU A 158 25.82 -5.51 -10.39
CA GLU A 158 26.91 -4.92 -11.19
C GLU A 158 28.28 -5.28 -10.61
N GLU A 159 28.43 -5.25 -9.27
CA GLU A 159 29.67 -5.67 -8.60
C GLU A 159 29.95 -7.19 -8.71
N GLU A 160 28.90 -8.04 -8.70
CA GLU A 160 29.05 -9.48 -8.95
C GLU A 160 29.41 -9.77 -10.41
N GLU A 161 28.78 -9.11 -11.40
CA GLU A 161 29.13 -9.25 -12.83
C GLU A 161 30.56 -8.79 -13.14
N ASP A 162 31.02 -7.68 -12.54
CA ASP A 162 32.41 -7.21 -12.69
C ASP A 162 33.41 -8.14 -12.01
N SER A 163 33.02 -8.84 -10.93
CA SER A 163 33.87 -9.82 -10.26
C SER A 163 33.98 -11.14 -11.04
N GLU A 164 32.92 -11.55 -11.74
CA GLU A 164 32.93 -12.72 -12.64
C GLU A 164 33.63 -12.41 -13.98
N ALA A 165 33.61 -11.16 -14.44
CA ALA A 165 34.32 -10.71 -15.65
C ALA A 165 35.86 -10.70 -15.47
N PHE A 166 36.37 -10.76 -14.24
CA PHE A 166 37.81 -10.76 -13.91
C PHE A 166 38.40 -12.14 -13.59
N VAL A 167 37.68 -13.23 -13.89
CA VAL A 167 38.26 -14.58 -13.87
C VAL A 167 38.88 -14.88 -15.25
N GLU A 168 40.17 -14.58 -15.40
CA GLU A 168 40.95 -14.93 -16.60
C GLU A 168 40.90 -16.46 -16.89
N PRO A 169 40.85 -16.88 -18.16
CA PRO A 169 40.72 -18.29 -18.55
C PRO A 169 42.06 -19.01 -18.46
N GLU A 170 42.57 -19.31 -17.27
CA GLU A 170 43.86 -20.02 -17.13
C GLU A 170 43.92 -21.11 -16.04
N VAL A 171 42.89 -21.95 -15.89
CA VAL A 171 43.08 -23.30 -15.31
C VAL A 171 42.13 -24.35 -15.92
N LYS A 172 42.35 -24.71 -17.20
CA LYS A 172 41.96 -26.02 -17.75
C LYS A 172 43.07 -26.62 -18.60
N SER A 173 44.25 -26.78 -18.00
CA SER A 173 45.21 -27.79 -18.45
C SER A 173 46.00 -28.32 -17.25
N LYS A 174 45.50 -29.43 -16.67
CA LYS A 174 46.23 -30.52 -15.97
C LYS A 174 45.33 -31.16 -14.89
N LEU A 175 44.51 -32.09 -15.36
CA LEU A 175 44.05 -33.37 -14.79
C LEU A 175 42.66 -33.70 -15.31
#